data_AF-A0A918YD35-F1
#
_entry.id   AF-A0A918YD35-F1
#
_cell.length_a   1.000
_cell.length_b   1.000
_cell.length_c   1.000
_cell.angle_alpha   90.00
_cell.angle_beta   90.00
_cell.angle_gamma   90.00
#
_symmetry.space_group_name_H-M   'P 1'
#
loop_
_entity.id
_entity.type
_entity.pdbx_description
1 polymer ?
#
loop_
_entity_poly.entity_id
_entity_poly.type
_entity_poly.pdbx_seq_one_letter_code
_entity_poly.pdbx_strand_id
1 'polypeptide(L)'
;MCYGIPWRLPATVLRVPRRGVLNVHPSLLPRHRGPMPVHWTVRHGDEETGVTNHWMDEASDSGPVVTQRDGIPLPDDLTGDVIFTQVRETIRTLVPETLALAEDGFAGTPQDESPASYEGSMGPDSAIIDWNRPAREIHNLVRAYPFGLFTVPEPLAVVRGKWVSVLRTSVSEVSGVRMRCGDGPLWVTESVSVPARDRWLASS
;
A
#
# COMPACT_ATOMS: atom_id res chain seq x y z
N MET A 1 -6.98 14.48 -15.28
CA MET A 1 -6.73 13.19 -14.63
C MET A 1 -5.49 13.31 -13.76
N CYS A 2 -5.53 12.77 -12.56
CA CYS A 2 -4.47 12.82 -11.55
C CYS A 2 -4.00 11.39 -11.25
N TYR A 3 -2.73 11.23 -10.92
CA TYR A 3 -2.12 9.98 -10.48
C TYR A 3 -0.92 10.31 -9.59
N GLY A 4 -0.80 9.61 -8.45
CA GLY A 4 0.35 9.78 -7.54
C GLY A 4 0.36 11.12 -6.79
N ILE A 5 -0.79 11.72 -6.51
CA ILE A 5 -0.91 12.93 -5.69
C ILE A 5 -1.37 12.53 -4.28
N PRO A 6 -0.47 12.47 -3.28
CA PRO A 6 -0.81 11.95 -1.95
C PRO A 6 -1.52 12.96 -1.03
N TRP A 7 -1.88 14.14 -1.54
CA TRP A 7 -2.58 15.19 -0.77
C TRP A 7 -3.94 15.52 -1.39
N ARG A 8 -4.87 15.97 -0.54
CA ARG A 8 -6.21 16.41 -0.96
C ARG A 8 -6.11 17.67 -1.82
N LEU A 9 -6.88 17.69 -2.90
CA LEU A 9 -7.03 18.88 -3.73
C LEU A 9 -8.13 19.77 -3.16
N PRO A 10 -7.88 21.08 -2.93
CA PRO A 10 -8.92 22.00 -2.50
C PRO A 10 -10.09 22.02 -3.49
N ALA A 11 -11.30 22.23 -2.98
CA ALA A 11 -12.51 22.29 -3.81
C ALA A 11 -12.41 23.37 -4.92
N THR A 12 -11.65 24.45 -4.68
CA THR A 12 -11.37 25.48 -5.69
C THR A 12 -10.59 24.92 -6.88
N VAL A 13 -9.65 23.99 -6.66
CA VAL A 13 -8.86 23.32 -7.69
C VAL A 13 -9.70 22.28 -8.43
N LEU A 14 -10.48 21.47 -7.70
CA LEU A 14 -11.35 20.44 -8.28
C LEU A 14 -12.38 21.01 -9.27
N ARG A 15 -12.80 22.26 -9.07
CA ARG A 15 -13.75 22.96 -9.94
C ARG A 15 -13.12 23.65 -11.16
N VAL A 16 -11.79 23.70 -11.28
CA VAL A 16 -11.13 24.36 -12.42
C VAL A 16 -11.41 23.60 -13.72
N PRO A 17 -11.25 22.27 -13.81
CA PRO A 17 -11.58 21.55 -15.04
C PRO A 17 -13.08 21.47 -15.25
N ARG A 18 -13.53 21.78 -16.48
CA ARG A 18 -14.96 21.86 -16.85
C ARG A 18 -15.78 20.61 -16.53
N ARG A 19 -15.13 19.44 -16.53
CA ARG A 19 -15.78 18.12 -16.30
C ARG A 19 -15.41 17.51 -14.94
N GLY A 20 -14.72 18.24 -14.07
CA GLY A 20 -14.16 17.71 -12.83
C GLY A 20 -12.84 16.98 -13.01
N VAL A 21 -12.40 16.27 -11.97
CA VAL A 21 -11.08 15.62 -11.92
C VAL A 21 -11.28 14.12 -11.70
N LEU A 22 -10.66 13.31 -12.57
CA LEU A 22 -10.50 11.86 -12.38
C LEU A 22 -9.18 11.58 -11.65
N ASN A 23 -9.19 10.63 -10.72
CA ASN A 23 -8.00 10.08 -10.08
C ASN A 23 -7.79 8.61 -10.50
N VAL A 24 -6.52 8.21 -10.59
CA VAL A 24 -6.08 6.82 -10.75
C VAL A 24 -5.56 6.35 -9.40
N HIS A 25 -6.22 5.36 -8.82
CA HIS A 25 -5.91 4.86 -7.49
C HIS A 25 -5.53 3.36 -7.55
N PRO A 26 -4.30 2.97 -7.19
CA PRO A 26 -3.84 1.58 -7.31
C PRO A 26 -4.26 0.70 -6.12
N SER A 27 -5.54 0.74 -5.78
CA SER A 27 -6.25 -0.27 -4.98
C SER A 27 -7.62 -0.57 -5.59
N LEU A 28 -8.29 -1.56 -5.03
CA LEU A 28 -9.70 -1.85 -5.27
C LEU A 28 -10.56 -1.03 -4.31
N LEU A 29 -10.89 0.21 -4.70
CA LEU A 29 -11.82 1.03 -3.94
C LEU A 29 -13.16 0.31 -3.77
N PRO A 30 -13.78 0.41 -2.58
CA PRO A 30 -13.54 1.40 -1.54
C PRO A 30 -12.45 1.02 -0.52
N ARG A 31 -11.77 -0.12 -0.66
CA ARG A 31 -10.69 -0.52 0.24
C ARG A 31 -9.41 0.25 -0.06
N HIS A 32 -8.64 0.49 1.00
CA HIS A 32 -7.32 1.13 0.94
C HIS A 32 -7.35 2.54 0.35
N ARG A 33 -8.30 3.39 0.76
CA ARG A 33 -8.31 4.83 0.44
C ARG A 33 -7.08 5.49 1.10
N GLY A 34 -6.61 6.58 0.52
CA GLY A 34 -5.54 7.39 1.08
C GLY A 34 -4.20 7.23 0.35
N PRO A 35 -3.10 7.71 0.94
CA PRO A 35 -1.89 8.06 0.19
C PRO A 35 -1.01 6.88 -0.23
N MET A 36 -1.20 5.69 0.35
CA MET A 36 -0.29 4.54 0.18
C MET A 36 -1.04 3.23 -0.10
N PRO A 37 -1.91 3.16 -1.12
CA PRO A 37 -2.78 2.02 -1.37
C PRO A 37 -2.01 0.70 -1.50
N VAL A 38 -0.96 0.63 -2.34
CA VAL A 38 -0.19 -0.61 -2.54
C VAL A 38 0.46 -1.10 -1.24
N HIS A 39 1.02 -0.17 -0.44
CA HIS A 39 1.57 -0.50 0.88
C HIS A 39 0.51 -1.14 1.77
N TRP A 40 -0.66 -0.51 1.89
CA TRP A 40 -1.71 -0.96 2.80
C TRP A 40 -2.37 -2.25 2.34
N THR A 41 -2.58 -2.44 1.03
CA THR A 41 -3.06 -3.72 0.48
C THR A 41 -2.13 -4.87 0.86
N VAL A 42 -0.82 -4.67 0.70
CA VAL A 42 0.20 -5.68 1.10
C VAL A 42 0.26 -5.86 2.61
N ARG A 43 0.21 -4.76 3.37
CA ARG A 43 0.29 -4.74 4.85
C ARG A 43 -0.88 -5.46 5.50
N HIS A 44 -2.08 -5.32 4.94
CA HIS A 44 -3.29 -6.01 5.38
C HIS A 44 -3.36 -7.48 4.92
N GLY A 45 -2.46 -7.90 4.02
CA GLY A 45 -2.36 -9.29 3.59
C GLY A 45 -3.38 -9.68 2.54
N ASP A 46 -3.90 -8.72 1.78
CA ASP A 46 -4.75 -9.00 0.63
C ASP A 46 -3.96 -9.81 -0.40
N GLU A 47 -4.64 -10.76 -1.08
CA GLU A 47 -4.01 -11.68 -2.04
C GLU A 47 -3.78 -11.04 -3.41
N GLU A 48 -4.56 -10.01 -3.73
CA GLU A 48 -4.46 -9.25 -4.95
C GLU A 48 -4.80 -7.77 -4.72
N THR A 49 -4.42 -6.94 -5.69
CA THR A 49 -4.84 -5.54 -5.80
C THR A 49 -5.39 -5.27 -7.21
N GLY A 50 -5.68 -4.02 -7.47
CA GLY A 50 -6.12 -3.55 -8.77
C GLY A 50 -5.88 -2.06 -8.95
N VAL A 51 -6.55 -1.51 -9.95
CA VAL A 51 -6.57 -0.07 -10.24
C VAL A 51 -8.01 0.37 -10.34
N THR A 52 -8.33 1.45 -9.63
CA THR A 52 -9.62 2.13 -9.73
C THR A 52 -9.43 3.52 -10.30
N ASN A 53 -10.19 3.86 -11.34
CA ASN A 53 -10.33 5.23 -11.79
C ASN A 53 -11.67 5.78 -11.32
N HIS A 54 -11.64 6.86 -10.55
CA HIS A 54 -12.83 7.43 -9.93
C HIS A 54 -12.84 8.96 -10.07
N TRP A 55 -14.03 9.54 -9.98
CA TRP A 55 -14.18 10.99 -9.85
C TRP A 55 -13.70 11.44 -8.48
N MET A 56 -12.96 12.54 -8.42
CA MET A 56 -12.56 13.14 -7.16
C MET A 56 -13.70 13.99 -6.59
N ASP A 57 -13.92 13.86 -5.30
CA ASP A 57 -14.74 14.77 -4.50
C ASP A 57 -13.84 15.45 -3.44
N GLU A 58 -14.44 16.11 -2.45
CA GLU A 58 -13.66 16.78 -1.40
C GLU A 58 -13.01 15.80 -0.42
N ALA A 59 -13.51 14.57 -0.30
CA ALA A 59 -12.97 13.52 0.55
C ALA A 59 -11.91 12.70 -0.21
N SER A 60 -11.15 11.90 0.54
CA SER A 60 -10.03 11.13 -0.02
C SER A 60 -10.55 9.84 -0.63
N ASP A 61 -10.40 9.71 -1.95
CA ASP A 61 -10.68 8.50 -2.71
C ASP A 61 -12.09 7.91 -2.53
N SER A 62 -13.08 8.76 -2.22
CA SER A 62 -14.47 8.35 -1.96
C SER A 62 -15.43 8.56 -3.14
N GLY A 63 -15.02 9.33 -4.15
CA GLY A 63 -15.95 9.70 -5.21
C GLY A 63 -16.30 8.52 -6.14
N PRO A 64 -17.32 8.69 -7.01
CA PRO A 64 -17.86 7.62 -7.82
C PRO A 64 -16.84 6.95 -8.75
N VAL A 65 -16.86 5.62 -8.81
CA VAL A 65 -15.98 4.79 -9.63
C VAL A 65 -16.43 4.80 -11.09
N VAL A 66 -15.52 5.12 -11.99
CA VAL A 66 -15.78 5.10 -13.44
C VAL A 66 -15.38 3.74 -14.02
N THR A 67 -14.20 3.25 -13.67
CA THR A 67 -13.71 1.92 -14.04
C THR A 67 -12.88 1.35 -12.91
N GLN A 68 -12.83 0.02 -12.83
CA GLN A 68 -12.00 -0.70 -11.88
C GLN A 68 -11.55 -2.01 -12.51
N ARG A 69 -10.31 -2.41 -12.26
CA ARG A 69 -9.76 -3.69 -12.71
C ARG A 69 -8.94 -4.33 -11.60
N ASP A 70 -9.31 -5.55 -11.25
CA ASP A 70 -8.65 -6.46 -10.31
C ASP A 70 -7.61 -7.36 -10.99
N GLY A 71 -7.15 -8.40 -10.29
CA GLY A 71 -6.30 -9.43 -10.85
C GLY A 71 -4.80 -9.17 -10.80
N ILE A 72 -4.33 -8.19 -10.02
CA ILE A 72 -2.89 -7.95 -9.82
C ILE A 72 -2.44 -8.73 -8.56
N PRO A 73 -1.75 -9.87 -8.70
CA PRO A 73 -1.44 -10.75 -7.56
C PRO A 73 -0.38 -10.13 -6.62
N LEU A 74 -0.47 -10.46 -5.33
CA LEU A 74 0.44 -10.00 -4.28
C LEU A 74 1.17 -11.16 -3.58
N PRO A 75 2.05 -11.90 -4.29
CA PRO A 75 2.76 -13.04 -3.72
C PRO A 75 3.67 -12.67 -2.54
N ASP A 76 4.10 -13.67 -1.79
CA ASP A 76 4.98 -13.51 -0.61
C ASP A 76 6.35 -12.90 -0.97
N ASP A 77 6.84 -13.13 -2.19
CA ASP A 77 8.11 -12.62 -2.73
C ASP A 77 7.94 -11.36 -3.61
N LEU A 78 6.80 -10.67 -3.50
CA LEU A 78 6.47 -9.48 -4.28
C LEU A 78 7.59 -8.43 -4.24
N THR A 79 7.96 -7.92 -5.42
CA THR A 79 8.93 -6.83 -5.58
C THR A 79 8.30 -5.59 -6.19
N GLY A 80 8.92 -4.43 -5.96
CA GLY A 80 8.50 -3.15 -6.54
C GLY A 80 8.45 -3.18 -8.06
N ASP A 81 9.45 -3.76 -8.70
CA ASP A 81 9.52 -3.83 -10.17
C ASP A 81 8.35 -4.62 -10.75
N VAL A 82 7.95 -5.73 -10.11
CA VAL A 82 6.82 -6.55 -10.55
C VAL A 82 5.51 -5.79 -10.36
N ILE A 83 5.21 -5.35 -9.13
CA ILE A 83 3.92 -4.74 -8.82
C ILE A 83 3.68 -3.45 -9.60
N PHE A 84 4.68 -2.57 -9.66
CA PHE A 84 4.51 -1.30 -10.38
C PHE A 84 4.51 -1.47 -11.89
N THR A 85 5.10 -2.54 -12.42
CA THR A 85 4.95 -2.86 -13.86
C THR A 85 3.52 -3.30 -14.16
N GLN A 86 2.97 -4.23 -13.39
CA GLN A 86 1.58 -4.69 -13.57
C GLN A 86 0.57 -3.56 -13.37
N VAL A 87 0.74 -2.74 -12.33
CA VAL A 87 -0.10 -1.55 -12.11
C VAL A 87 -0.04 -0.60 -13.30
N ARG A 88 1.16 -0.30 -13.83
CA ARG A 88 1.30 0.55 -15.03
C ARG A 88 0.62 -0.05 -16.26
N GLU A 89 0.73 -1.35 -16.47
CA GLU A 89 0.07 -2.04 -17.58
C GLU A 89 -1.45 -1.98 -17.47
N THR A 90 -2.01 -2.20 -16.27
CA THR A 90 -3.43 -2.02 -16.00
C THR A 90 -3.86 -0.57 -16.25
N ILE A 91 -3.11 0.42 -15.77
CA ILE A 91 -3.38 1.84 -16.03
C ILE A 91 -3.41 2.12 -17.54
N ARG A 92 -2.43 1.62 -18.30
CA ARG A 92 -2.35 1.86 -19.76
C ARG A 92 -3.58 1.38 -20.53
N THR A 93 -4.24 0.33 -20.04
CA THR A 93 -5.46 -0.21 -20.67
C THR A 93 -6.72 0.43 -20.12
N LEU A 94 -6.77 0.73 -18.82
CA LEU A 94 -7.96 1.22 -18.13
C LEU A 94 -8.22 2.72 -18.34
N VAL A 95 -7.17 3.52 -18.51
CA VAL A 95 -7.30 4.99 -18.69
C VAL A 95 -8.07 5.36 -19.96
N PRO A 96 -7.77 4.81 -21.15
CA PRO A 96 -8.55 5.10 -22.36
C PRO A 96 -10.04 4.78 -22.20
N GLU A 97 -10.38 3.63 -21.61
CA GLU A 97 -11.77 3.23 -21.31
C GLU A 97 -12.47 4.25 -20.41
N THR A 98 -11.77 4.68 -19.36
CA THR A 98 -12.27 5.68 -18.40
C THR A 98 -12.54 7.02 -19.07
N LEU A 99 -11.62 7.47 -19.91
CA LEU A 99 -11.76 8.74 -20.61
C LEU A 99 -12.93 8.70 -21.60
N ALA A 100 -13.14 7.60 -22.32
CA ALA A 100 -14.28 7.44 -23.21
C ALA A 100 -15.62 7.52 -22.44
N LEU A 101 -15.75 6.80 -21.33
CA LEU A 101 -16.95 6.85 -20.47
C LEU A 101 -17.20 8.26 -19.90
N ALA A 102 -16.14 8.93 -19.44
CA ALA A 102 -16.23 10.30 -18.95
C ALA A 102 -16.55 11.31 -20.08
N GLU A 103 -16.11 11.03 -21.30
CA GLU A 103 -16.44 11.82 -22.49
C GLU A 103 -17.92 11.75 -22.83
N ASP A 104 -18.50 10.56 -22.70
CA ASP A 104 -19.93 10.26 -22.89
C ASP A 104 -20.82 10.72 -21.72
N GLY A 105 -20.22 11.28 -20.66
CA GLY A 105 -20.94 11.85 -19.52
C GLY A 105 -21.29 10.86 -18.42
N PHE A 106 -20.65 9.69 -18.38
CA PHE A 106 -20.84 8.74 -17.29
C PHE A 106 -20.33 9.33 -15.95
N ALA A 107 -21.26 9.50 -15.00
CA ALA A 107 -20.97 10.08 -13.69
C ALA A 107 -20.25 9.12 -12.72
N GLY A 108 -20.03 7.86 -13.12
CA GLY A 108 -19.52 6.81 -12.25
C GLY A 108 -20.58 6.19 -11.34
N THR A 109 -20.22 5.10 -10.68
CA THR A 109 -21.03 4.39 -9.70
C THR A 109 -20.59 4.78 -8.29
N PRO A 110 -21.49 5.23 -7.40
CA PRO A 110 -21.15 5.47 -6.01
C PRO A 110 -20.51 4.24 -5.37
N GLN A 111 -19.49 4.46 -4.54
CA GLN A 111 -18.84 3.37 -3.82
C GLN A 111 -19.80 2.78 -2.76
N ASP A 112 -19.72 1.47 -2.55
CA ASP A 112 -20.32 0.86 -1.35
C ASP A 112 -19.46 1.27 -0.14
N GLU A 113 -20.05 1.88 0.88
CA GLU A 113 -19.28 2.29 2.05
C GLU A 113 -19.02 1.13 3.03
N SER A 114 -19.68 -0.03 2.84
CA SER A 114 -19.56 -1.17 3.77
C SER A 114 -18.15 -1.75 3.91
N PRO A 115 -17.33 -1.90 2.84
CA PRO A 115 -15.95 -2.37 2.93
C PRO A 115 -14.95 -1.21 2.90
N ALA A 116 -15.42 0.04 3.00
CA ALA A 116 -14.57 1.21 2.86
C ALA A 116 -13.55 1.28 4.00
N SER A 117 -12.31 1.61 3.63
CA SER A 117 -11.24 1.83 4.60
C SER A 117 -10.39 3.00 4.17
N TYR A 118 -9.79 3.68 5.15
CA TYR A 118 -8.85 4.77 4.92
C TYR A 118 -7.61 4.57 5.77
N GLU A 119 -6.46 4.57 5.12
CA GLU A 119 -5.20 4.22 5.74
C GLU A 119 -4.19 5.34 5.53
N GLY A 120 -3.97 6.11 6.59
CA GLY A 120 -3.09 7.27 6.57
C GLY A 120 -1.62 6.95 6.74
N SER A 121 -0.87 7.94 7.23
CA SER A 121 0.53 7.79 7.61
C SER A 121 0.67 6.92 8.87
N MET A 122 1.86 6.34 9.04
CA MET A 122 2.20 5.54 10.20
C MET A 122 3.21 6.26 11.09
N GLY A 123 3.08 6.08 12.40
CA GLY A 123 4.07 6.56 13.37
C GLY A 123 5.24 5.59 13.53
N PRO A 124 6.39 6.02 14.07
CA PRO A 124 7.60 5.20 14.17
C PRO A 124 7.41 3.84 14.87
N ASP A 125 6.54 3.78 15.87
CA ASP A 125 6.28 2.54 16.62
C ASP A 125 5.58 1.46 15.77
N SER A 126 4.96 1.82 14.64
CA SER A 126 4.25 0.86 13.77
C SER A 126 5.17 -0.12 13.05
N ALA A 127 6.47 0.19 12.97
CA ALA A 127 7.47 -0.63 12.30
C ALA A 127 8.32 -1.45 13.28
N ILE A 128 8.12 -1.30 14.59
CA ILE A 128 8.75 -2.18 15.57
C ILE A 128 8.07 -3.54 15.50
N ILE A 129 8.82 -4.55 15.07
CA ILE A 129 8.35 -5.93 14.99
C ILE A 129 8.25 -6.50 16.40
N ASP A 130 7.02 -6.80 16.81
CA ASP A 130 6.74 -7.65 17.96
C ASP A 130 6.67 -9.11 17.49
N TRP A 131 7.67 -9.90 17.89
CA TRP A 131 7.72 -11.32 17.59
C TRP A 131 6.61 -12.14 18.26
N ASN A 132 5.77 -11.59 19.15
CA ASN A 132 4.60 -12.30 19.65
C ASN A 132 3.40 -12.26 18.68
N ARG A 133 3.49 -11.48 17.60
CA ARG A 133 2.44 -11.40 16.57
C ARG A 133 2.48 -12.60 15.62
N PRO A 134 1.39 -12.89 14.88
CA PRO A 134 1.37 -13.92 13.85
C PRO A 134 2.48 -13.74 12.80
N ALA A 135 3.09 -14.84 12.35
CA ALA A 135 4.19 -14.84 11.38
C ALA A 135 3.80 -14.12 10.08
N ARG A 136 2.57 -14.35 9.58
CA ARG A 136 2.04 -13.71 8.37
C ARG A 136 1.91 -12.19 8.54
N GLU A 137 1.49 -11.72 9.71
CA GLU A 137 1.35 -10.29 9.98
C GLU A 137 2.71 -9.58 9.97
N ILE A 138 3.72 -10.20 10.58
CA ILE A 138 5.10 -9.69 10.56
C ILE A 138 5.68 -9.76 9.14
N HIS A 139 5.42 -10.83 8.41
CA HIS A 139 5.84 -10.95 7.01
C HIS A 139 5.26 -9.83 6.15
N ASN A 140 3.96 -9.56 6.28
CA ASN A 140 3.26 -8.47 5.61
C ASN A 140 3.80 -7.08 6.02
N LEU A 141 4.19 -6.90 7.28
CA LEU A 141 4.90 -5.69 7.73
C LEU A 141 6.15 -5.43 6.90
N VAL A 142 7.01 -6.45 6.84
CA VAL A 142 8.33 -6.35 6.22
C VAL A 142 8.20 -6.18 4.71
N ARG A 143 7.38 -6.99 4.04
CA ARG A 143 7.25 -6.94 2.58
C ARG A 143 6.48 -5.71 2.08
N ALA A 144 5.65 -5.07 2.91
CA ALA A 144 4.97 -3.83 2.55
C ALA A 144 5.89 -2.60 2.57
N TYR A 145 6.96 -2.63 3.37
CA TYR A 145 7.86 -1.49 3.59
C TYR A 145 8.34 -0.81 2.29
N PRO A 146 8.82 -1.54 1.25
CA PRO A 146 9.30 -0.94 0.02
C PRO A 146 8.25 -0.16 -0.79
N PHE A 147 6.96 -0.33 -0.49
CA PHE A 147 5.85 0.35 -1.18
C PHE A 147 5.32 1.57 -0.43
N GLY A 148 5.90 1.87 0.73
CA GLY A 148 5.59 3.07 1.51
C GLY A 148 6.12 4.35 0.86
N LEU A 149 5.53 5.49 1.23
CA LEU A 149 6.16 6.79 1.01
C LEU A 149 7.38 6.94 1.93
N PHE A 150 8.21 7.97 1.70
CA PHE A 150 9.43 8.25 2.48
C PHE A 150 9.20 8.42 3.99
N THR A 151 7.95 8.55 4.42
CA THR A 151 7.54 8.67 5.82
C THR A 151 7.29 7.32 6.49
N VAL A 152 7.33 6.21 5.75
CA VAL A 152 7.12 4.88 6.32
C VAL A 152 8.37 4.47 7.09
N PRO A 153 8.24 4.10 8.38
CA PRO A 153 9.37 3.69 9.19
C PRO A 153 9.93 2.32 8.78
N GLU A 154 11.24 2.13 8.84
CA GLU A 154 11.91 0.84 8.60
C GLU A 154 11.47 -0.23 9.60
N PRO A 155 11.23 -1.48 9.17
CA PRO A 155 10.93 -2.59 10.05
C PRO A 155 12.09 -2.90 11.00
N LEU A 156 11.93 -2.63 12.29
CA LEU A 156 12.97 -2.82 13.29
C LEU A 156 12.66 -3.98 14.23
N ALA A 157 13.64 -4.80 14.54
CA ALA A 157 13.49 -5.90 15.49
C ALA A 157 14.77 -6.19 16.26
N VAL A 158 14.63 -6.88 17.39
CA VAL A 158 15.75 -7.57 18.01
C VAL A 158 15.87 -8.98 17.42
N VAL A 159 16.99 -9.26 16.76
CA VAL A 159 17.32 -10.58 16.21
C VAL A 159 18.66 -11.02 16.80
N ARG A 160 18.69 -12.20 17.45
CA ARG A 160 19.87 -12.72 18.16
C ARG A 160 20.50 -11.69 19.14
N GLY A 161 19.65 -10.95 19.85
CA GLY A 161 20.08 -9.96 20.85
C GLY A 161 20.62 -8.64 20.28
N LYS A 162 20.51 -8.41 18.96
CA LYS A 162 20.93 -7.15 18.31
C LYS A 162 19.75 -6.49 17.60
N TRP A 163 19.73 -5.16 17.63
CA TRP A 163 18.80 -4.40 16.80
C TRP A 163 19.20 -4.48 15.33
N VAL A 164 18.22 -4.80 14.49
CA VAL A 164 18.38 -4.87 13.04
C VAL A 164 17.19 -4.21 12.35
N SER A 165 17.45 -3.66 11.17
CA SER A 165 16.44 -3.37 10.15
C SER A 165 16.21 -4.66 9.37
N VAL A 166 14.97 -5.16 9.39
CA VAL A 166 14.56 -6.42 8.74
C VAL A 166 14.09 -6.09 7.33
N LEU A 167 14.84 -6.55 6.34
CA LEU A 167 14.61 -6.19 4.93
C LEU A 167 13.79 -7.26 4.20
N ARG A 168 13.98 -8.54 4.55
CA ARG A 168 13.22 -9.65 3.97
C ARG A 168 12.94 -10.74 4.99
N THR A 169 11.78 -11.36 4.81
CA THR A 169 11.36 -12.52 5.59
C THR A 169 10.74 -13.58 4.68
N SER A 170 10.63 -14.81 5.19
CA SER A 170 9.92 -15.91 4.55
C SER A 170 9.06 -16.63 5.58
N VAL A 171 7.80 -16.93 5.20
CA VAL A 171 6.90 -17.81 5.96
C VAL A 171 7.17 -19.30 5.71
N SER A 172 7.93 -19.62 4.65
CA SER A 172 8.39 -20.97 4.34
C SER A 172 9.81 -21.19 4.85
N GLU A 173 10.17 -22.44 5.11
CA GLU A 173 11.50 -22.80 5.59
C GLU A 173 12.58 -22.53 4.52
N VAL A 174 13.54 -21.69 4.88
CA VAL A 174 14.65 -21.27 4.02
C VAL A 174 15.91 -20.96 4.86
N SER A 175 17.04 -20.72 4.19
CA SER A 175 18.24 -20.22 4.85
C SER A 175 17.99 -18.83 5.46
N GLY A 176 18.35 -18.65 6.72
CA GLY A 176 18.12 -17.40 7.45
C GLY A 176 18.08 -17.60 8.96
N VAL A 177 17.72 -16.55 9.69
CA VAL A 177 17.50 -16.63 11.14
C VAL A 177 16.03 -17.00 11.39
N ARG A 178 15.80 -18.21 11.91
CA ARG A 178 14.47 -18.65 12.34
C ARG A 178 14.06 -17.93 13.62
N MET A 179 12.99 -17.15 13.54
CA MET A 179 12.34 -16.47 14.65
C MET A 179 11.09 -17.26 15.07
N ARG A 180 10.75 -17.19 16.36
CA ARG A 180 9.49 -17.73 16.89
C ARG A 180 8.48 -16.60 16.91
N CYS A 181 7.39 -16.77 16.15
CA CYS A 181 6.24 -15.88 16.13
C CYS A 181 5.11 -16.42 17.03
N GLY A 182 4.02 -15.67 17.17
CA GLY A 182 2.87 -16.05 18.01
C GLY A 182 2.17 -17.35 17.60
N ASP A 183 2.19 -17.69 16.31
CA ASP A 183 1.48 -18.84 15.72
C ASP A 183 2.39 -19.81 14.96
N GLY A 184 3.68 -19.50 14.81
CA GLY A 184 4.58 -20.29 13.99
C GLY A 184 5.97 -19.69 13.84
N PRO A 185 6.84 -20.30 13.03
CA PRO A 185 8.14 -19.72 12.70
C PRO A 185 8.05 -18.67 11.58
N LEU A 186 8.97 -17.71 11.59
CA LEU A 186 9.27 -16.83 10.46
C LEU A 186 10.79 -16.79 10.25
N TRP A 187 11.26 -16.81 9.02
CA TRP A 187 12.68 -16.76 8.71
C TRP A 187 13.06 -15.34 8.27
N VAL A 188 13.98 -14.71 9.00
CA VAL A 188 14.63 -13.46 8.56
C VAL A 188 15.74 -13.82 7.59
N THR A 189 15.58 -13.46 6.32
CA THR A 189 16.48 -13.82 5.23
C THR A 189 17.45 -12.71 4.87
N GLU A 190 17.08 -11.45 5.13
CA GLU A 190 17.92 -10.28 4.90
C GLU A 190 17.68 -9.24 6.00
N SER A 191 18.76 -8.72 6.58
CA SER A 191 18.70 -7.69 7.63
C SER A 191 20.02 -6.93 7.73
N VAL A 192 19.97 -5.67 8.18
CA VAL A 192 21.14 -4.83 8.44
C VAL A 192 21.19 -4.47 9.91
N SER A 193 22.36 -4.55 10.53
CA SER A 193 22.55 -4.12 11.92
C SER A 193 22.39 -2.61 12.04
N VAL A 194 21.61 -2.17 13.04
CA VAL A 194 21.43 -0.74 13.31
C VAL A 194 21.93 -0.41 14.72
N PRO A 195 22.41 0.82 14.98
CA PRO A 195 22.62 1.31 16.34
C PRO A 195 21.31 1.17 17.13
N ALA A 196 21.40 0.94 18.44
CA ALA A 196 20.22 0.75 19.30
C ALA A 196 19.14 1.84 19.07
N ARG A 197 17.87 1.45 19.28
CA ARG A 197 16.60 2.16 19.01
C ARG A 197 16.64 3.70 19.10
N ASP A 198 17.39 4.26 20.05
CA ASP A 198 17.37 5.68 20.40
C ASP A 198 18.03 6.63 19.38
N ARG A 199 18.91 6.13 18.49
CA ARG A 199 19.45 6.98 17.40
C ARG A 199 18.54 7.06 16.18
N TRP A 200 17.62 6.13 16.00
CA TRP A 200 16.77 6.02 14.82
C TRP A 200 15.49 6.87 14.94
N LEU A 201 14.90 6.93 16.15
CA LEU A 201 13.78 7.84 16.45
C LEU A 201 14.19 9.32 16.43
N ALA A 202 15.48 9.63 16.55
CA ALA A 202 16.01 11.00 16.55
C ALA A 202 16.35 11.53 15.14
N SER A 203 16.30 10.68 14.11
CA SER A 203 16.68 11.01 12.73
C SER A 203 15.56 10.83 11.70
N SER A 204 14.35 10.50 12.16
CA SER A 204 13.15 10.24 11.34
C SER A 204 12.11 11.35 11.49
#